data_AF-A0A2E5X1P8-F1
#
_entry.id   AF-A0A2E5X1P8-F1
#
_cell.length_a   1.000
_cell.length_b   1.000
_cell.length_c   1.000
_cell.angle_alpha   90.00
_cell.angle_beta   90.00
_cell.angle_gamma   90.00
#
_symmetry.space_group_name_H-M   'P 1'
#
loop_
_entity.id
_entity.type
_entity.pdbx_description
1 polymer ?
#
loop_
_entity_poly.entity_id
_entity_poly.type
_entity_poly.pdbx_seq_one_letter_code
_entity_poly.pdbx_strand_id
1 'polypeptide(L)'
;MGRICLLHVPDLVLLLCMGSLYTFHCRGCGYSAEVSGGTDCGFVSQTETMVCTACRAVVDVIVGTNSPAMISTDEFNQCPGCYGKELTPWGESHPCPRCNGTLEVDPTGPTIMWD
;
A
#
# COMPACT_ATOMS: atom_id res chain seq x y z
N MET A 1 -12.88 8.15 -2.96
CA MET A 1 -12.40 9.56 -2.96
C MET A 1 -11.47 9.74 -1.77
N GLY A 2 -10.19 9.35 -1.92
CA GLY A 2 -9.17 9.69 -0.92
C GLY A 2 -8.85 11.17 -1.04
N ARG A 3 -9.35 11.98 -0.12
CA ARG A 3 -8.93 13.37 -0.01
C ARG A 3 -7.56 13.37 0.65
N ILE A 4 -6.56 13.80 -0.10
CA ILE A 4 -5.24 14.16 0.42
C ILE A 4 -5.46 15.19 1.54
N CYS A 5 -5.11 14.84 2.78
CA CYS A 5 -5.05 15.79 3.89
C CYS A 5 -3.83 16.71 3.73
N LEU A 6 -3.89 17.63 2.77
CA LEU A 6 -3.04 18.80 2.75
C LEU A 6 -3.52 19.75 3.86
N LEU A 7 -3.09 19.51 5.09
CA LEU A 7 -3.10 20.56 6.11
C LEU A 7 -1.84 21.40 5.91
N HIS A 8 -2.02 22.51 5.17
CA HIS A 8 -1.01 23.54 5.02
C HIS A 8 -0.89 24.29 6.36
N VAL A 9 0.19 24.05 7.11
CA VAL A 9 0.53 24.85 8.30
C VAL A 9 2.00 25.27 8.18
N PRO A 10 2.31 26.57 8.04
CA PRO A 10 3.69 27.03 8.00
C PRO A 10 4.28 26.89 9.41
N ASP A 11 5.48 26.31 9.48
CA ASP A 11 6.40 26.29 10.64
C ASP A 11 6.22 25.26 11.77
N LEU A 12 5.26 24.31 11.72
CA LEU A 12 5.30 23.12 12.59
C LEU A 12 4.41 21.97 12.08
N VAL A 13 4.93 21.13 11.19
CA VAL A 13 4.21 19.94 10.70
C VAL A 13 4.65 18.71 11.50
N LEU A 14 4.02 18.46 12.65
CA LEU A 14 3.95 17.11 13.19
C LEU A 14 2.97 16.32 12.31
N LEU A 15 3.51 15.66 11.28
CA LEU A 15 2.79 14.77 10.37
C LEU A 15 2.19 13.60 11.16
N LEU A 16 0.89 13.68 11.49
CA LEU A 16 0.10 12.54 11.94
C LEU A 16 -0.48 11.79 10.73
N CYS A 17 0.38 11.27 9.85
CA CYS A 17 -0.07 10.22 8.93
C CYS A 17 0.13 8.90 9.66
N MET A 18 -0.97 8.22 10.01
CA MET A 18 -0.98 6.85 10.50
C MET A 18 -1.62 6.03 9.40
N GLY A 19 -0.85 5.18 8.76
CA GLY A 19 -1.36 4.42 7.64
C GLY A 19 -2.40 3.40 8.09
N SER A 20 -3.17 2.88 7.14
CA SER A 20 -4.19 1.87 7.40
C SER A 20 -4.01 0.68 6.47
N LEU A 21 -4.07 -0.55 7.01
CA LEU A 21 -4.15 -1.77 6.24
C LEU A 21 -5.58 -2.32 6.28
N TYR A 22 -5.99 -2.88 5.15
CA TYR A 22 -7.25 -3.59 5.00
C TYR A 22 -6.98 -5.00 4.48
N THR A 23 -7.78 -5.95 4.93
CA THR A 23 -7.81 -7.28 4.31
C THR A 23 -8.67 -7.25 3.06
N PHE A 24 -8.06 -7.53 1.92
CA PHE A 24 -8.74 -7.73 0.65
C PHE A 24 -8.81 -9.22 0.32
N HIS A 25 -9.94 -9.67 -0.20
CA HIS A 25 -10.18 -11.07 -0.53
C HIS A 25 -10.78 -11.24 -1.93
N CYS A 26 -10.24 -12.18 -2.71
CA CYS A 26 -10.78 -12.57 -4.00
C CYS A 26 -11.63 -13.84 -3.88
N ARG A 27 -12.94 -13.72 -4.06
CA ARG A 27 -13.87 -14.87 -4.03
C ARG A 27 -13.65 -15.88 -5.16
N GLY A 28 -13.00 -15.47 -6.24
CA GLY A 28 -12.78 -16.33 -7.41
C GLY A 28 -11.69 -17.39 -7.21
N CYS A 29 -10.63 -17.07 -6.48
CA CYS A 29 -9.51 -18.01 -6.25
C CYS A 29 -9.07 -18.14 -4.78
N GLY A 30 -9.72 -17.45 -3.85
CA GLY A 30 -9.41 -17.47 -2.43
C GLY A 30 -8.15 -16.67 -2.04
N TYR A 31 -7.53 -15.96 -2.97
CA TYR A 31 -6.39 -15.09 -2.67
C TYR A 31 -6.78 -13.96 -1.73
N SER A 32 -5.91 -13.66 -0.75
CA SER A 32 -6.03 -12.49 0.11
C SER A 32 -4.73 -11.68 0.17
N ALA A 33 -4.89 -10.39 0.43
CA ALA A 33 -3.78 -9.46 0.66
C ALA A 33 -4.17 -8.51 1.79
N GLU A 34 -3.21 -8.19 2.66
CA GLU A 34 -3.34 -7.12 3.65
C GLU A 34 -2.50 -5.94 3.17
N VAL A 35 -3.17 -4.88 2.71
CA VAL A 35 -2.54 -3.73 2.05
C VAL A 35 -3.38 -2.47 2.29
N SER A 36 -2.78 -1.29 2.09
CA SER A 36 -3.47 0.00 2.22
C SER A 36 -4.57 0.23 1.16
N GLY A 37 -4.47 -0.44 0.02
CA GLY A 37 -5.44 -0.34 -1.07
C GLY A 37 -5.30 0.92 -1.93
N GLY A 38 -4.16 1.61 -1.87
CA GLY A 38 -3.88 2.82 -2.64
C GLY A 38 -2.60 3.51 -2.15
N THR A 39 -2.50 4.81 -2.42
CA THR A 39 -1.48 5.67 -1.80
C THR A 39 -1.80 5.85 -0.32
N ASP A 40 -0.79 5.66 0.53
CA ASP A 40 -0.91 5.81 1.98
C ASP A 40 0.40 6.33 2.56
N CYS A 41 0.38 6.77 3.82
CA CYS A 41 1.59 7.17 4.50
C CYS A 41 1.55 6.87 5.98
N GLY A 42 2.74 6.78 6.53
CA GLY A 42 2.98 6.69 7.94
C GLY A 42 3.91 7.76 8.49
N PHE A 43 4.34 7.58 9.74
CA PHE A 43 5.33 8.46 10.37
C PHE A 43 6.67 8.44 9.59
N VAL A 44 7.05 7.28 9.04
CA VAL A 44 8.36 7.08 8.40
C VAL A 44 8.24 6.92 6.89
N SER A 45 7.30 6.13 6.38
CA SER A 45 7.21 5.74 4.98
C SER A 45 6.02 6.36 4.26
N GLN A 46 6.15 6.52 2.94
CA GLN A 46 5.03 6.75 2.03
C GLN A 46 4.93 5.51 1.16
N THR A 47 3.74 4.93 1.05
CA THR A 47 3.49 3.67 0.37
C THR A 47 2.50 3.83 -0.78
N GLU A 48 2.61 2.94 -1.76
CA GLU A 48 1.62 2.76 -2.80
C GLU A 48 1.32 1.27 -2.97
N THR A 49 0.04 0.90 -2.93
CA THR A 49 -0.39 -0.46 -3.22
C THR A 49 -0.24 -0.78 -4.71
N MET A 50 0.61 -1.75 -5.02
CA MET A 50 0.93 -2.19 -6.37
C MET A 50 0.73 -3.69 -6.53
N VAL A 51 0.71 -4.16 -7.79
CA VAL A 51 0.80 -5.56 -8.15
C VAL A 51 2.25 -5.88 -8.49
N CYS A 52 2.84 -6.86 -7.80
CA CYS A 52 4.06 -7.50 -8.25
C CYS A 52 3.71 -8.63 -9.22
N THR A 53 4.09 -8.47 -10.50
CA THR A 53 3.75 -9.44 -11.54
C THR A 53 4.53 -10.75 -11.39
N ALA A 54 5.77 -10.68 -10.91
CA ALA A 54 6.58 -11.87 -10.59
C ALA A 54 5.94 -12.71 -9.46
N CYS A 55 5.54 -12.06 -8.37
CA CYS A 55 4.92 -12.73 -7.22
C CYS A 55 3.44 -13.10 -7.46
N ARG A 56 2.79 -12.46 -8.42
CA ARG A 56 1.32 -12.47 -8.59
C ARG A 56 0.62 -12.12 -7.28
N ALA A 57 1.06 -11.02 -6.68
CA ALA A 57 0.60 -10.53 -5.39
C ALA A 57 0.36 -9.03 -5.41
N VAL A 58 -0.62 -8.58 -4.63
CA VAL A 58 -0.85 -7.17 -4.29
C VAL A 58 -0.02 -6.87 -3.05
N VAL A 59 0.76 -5.80 -3.08
CA VAL A 59 1.74 -5.43 -2.06
C VAL A 59 1.80 -3.93 -1.88
N ASP A 60 2.07 -3.45 -0.67
CA ASP A 60 2.45 -2.06 -0.45
C ASP A 60 3.94 -1.88 -0.72
N VAL A 61 4.27 -0.90 -1.54
CA VAL A 61 5.63 -0.58 -1.96
C VAL A 61 5.99 0.77 -1.37
N ILE A 62 7.17 0.86 -0.75
CA ILE A 62 7.70 2.14 -0.29
C ILE A 62 8.09 2.97 -1.51
N VAL A 63 7.47 4.13 -1.66
CA VAL A 63 7.72 5.09 -2.74
C VAL A 63 8.38 6.37 -2.26
N GLY A 64 8.43 6.58 -0.94
CA GLY A 64 9.07 7.73 -0.32
C GLY A 64 9.24 7.57 1.19
N THR A 65 9.89 8.55 1.82
CA THR A 65 10.08 8.59 3.26
C THR A 65 10.03 10.03 3.78
N ASN A 66 9.52 10.20 5.00
CA ASN A 66 9.61 11.44 5.77
C ASN A 66 10.84 11.45 6.70
N SER A 67 11.55 10.32 6.80
CA SER A 67 12.69 10.12 7.70
C SER A 67 13.83 9.38 6.96
N PRO A 68 14.63 10.10 6.14
CA PRO A 68 15.70 9.51 5.33
C PRO A 68 16.85 8.91 6.16
N ALA A 69 16.86 9.13 7.48
CA ALA A 69 17.79 8.46 8.40
C ALA A 69 17.38 7.00 8.72
N MET A 70 16.14 6.61 8.44
CA MET A 70 15.59 5.31 8.81
C MET A 70 15.34 4.37 7.62
N ILE A 71 15.07 4.92 6.44
CA ILE A 71 14.82 4.13 5.22
C ILE A 71 15.77 4.58 4.13
N SER A 72 16.47 3.63 3.49
CA SER A 72 17.32 3.94 2.36
C SER A 72 16.49 4.10 1.10
N THR A 73 16.86 5.06 0.24
CA THR A 73 16.23 5.22 -1.08
C THR A 73 16.42 4.00 -1.97
N ASP A 74 17.41 3.14 -1.68
CA ASP A 74 17.64 1.91 -2.44
C ASP A 74 16.50 0.90 -2.27
N GLU A 75 15.76 0.98 -1.15
CA GLU A 75 14.62 0.11 -0.84
C GLU A 75 13.34 0.56 -1.55
N PHE A 76 13.35 1.74 -2.19
CA PHE A 76 12.18 2.28 -2.86
C PHE A 76 11.87 1.51 -4.15
N ASN A 77 10.57 1.42 -4.45
CA ASN A 77 10.06 0.81 -5.68
C ASN A 77 10.49 -0.66 -5.84
N GLN A 78 10.51 -1.40 -4.73
CA GLN A 78 10.80 -2.82 -4.70
C GLN A 78 9.64 -3.61 -4.09
N CYS A 79 9.35 -4.78 -4.64
CA CYS A 79 8.40 -5.70 -4.03
C CYS A 79 8.94 -6.19 -2.67
N PRO A 80 8.19 -6.06 -1.56
CA PRO A 80 8.67 -6.50 -0.25
C PRO A 80 8.86 -8.03 -0.15
N GLY A 81 8.21 -8.81 -1.02
CA GLY A 81 8.32 -10.26 -1.01
C GLY A 81 9.51 -10.82 -1.80
N CYS A 82 9.89 -10.19 -2.92
CA CYS A 82 10.95 -10.72 -3.80
C CYS A 82 12.07 -9.72 -4.13
N TYR A 83 11.97 -8.48 -3.65
CA TYR A 83 12.88 -7.36 -3.95
C TYR A 83 13.00 -7.01 -5.46
N GLY A 84 12.17 -7.62 -6.29
CA GLY A 84 12.06 -7.32 -7.71
C GLY A 84 11.35 -6.00 -7.98
N LYS A 85 11.58 -5.44 -9.17
CA LYS A 85 11.01 -4.16 -9.64
C LYS A 85 9.87 -4.33 -10.64
N GLU A 86 9.41 -5.56 -10.85
CA GLU A 86 8.27 -5.86 -11.73
C GLU A 86 6.96 -5.53 -11.01
N LEU A 87 6.69 -4.23 -10.91
CA LEU A 87 5.58 -3.64 -10.19
C LEU A 87 4.71 -2.83 -11.16
N THR A 88 3.40 -2.96 -11.01
CA THR A 88 2.41 -2.19 -11.76
C THR A 88 1.37 -1.62 -10.80
N PRO A 89 0.84 -0.40 -11.02
CA PRO A 89 -0.25 0.13 -10.21
C PRO A 89 -1.43 -0.85 -10.12
N TRP A 90 -2.01 -1.02 -8.94
CA TRP A 90 -3.04 -2.05 -8.74
C TRP A 90 -4.33 -1.74 -9.53
N GLY A 91 -4.72 -0.46 -9.63
CA GLY A 91 -5.87 0.00 -10.39
C GLY A 91 -7.18 0.01 -9.59
N GLU A 92 -8.09 0.92 -9.93
CA GLU A 92 -9.31 1.22 -9.16
C GLU A 92 -10.32 0.06 -9.08
N SER A 93 -10.25 -0.88 -10.02
CA SER A 93 -11.13 -2.06 -10.02
C SER A 93 -10.62 -3.20 -9.12
N HIS A 94 -9.50 -2.99 -8.41
CA HIS A 94 -8.83 -3.99 -7.55
C HIS A 94 -8.71 -5.38 -8.20
N PRO A 95 -8.09 -5.49 -9.38
CA PRO A 95 -7.97 -6.75 -10.11
C PRO A 95 -7.13 -7.77 -9.33
N CYS A 96 -7.55 -9.03 -9.40
CA CYS A 96 -6.84 -10.15 -8.80
C CYS A 96 -5.67 -10.58 -9.68
N PRO A 97 -4.42 -10.53 -9.18
CA PRO A 97 -3.25 -10.92 -9.97
C PRO A 97 -3.16 -12.43 -10.24
N ARG A 98 -4.03 -13.25 -9.64
CA ARG A 98 -4.01 -14.71 -9.76
C ARG A 98 -5.07 -15.28 -10.70
N CYS A 99 -6.25 -14.68 -10.75
CA CYS A 99 -7.37 -15.19 -11.57
C CYS A 99 -8.10 -14.11 -12.37
N ASN A 100 -7.64 -12.85 -12.32
CA ASN A 100 -8.26 -11.71 -12.99
C ASN A 100 -9.69 -11.38 -12.54
N GLY A 101 -10.16 -11.98 -11.43
CA GLY A 101 -11.37 -11.52 -10.72
C GLY A 101 -11.13 -10.21 -9.97
N THR A 102 -12.03 -9.85 -9.05
CA THR A 102 -11.90 -8.65 -8.21
C THR A 102 -11.56 -9.05 -6.78
N LEU A 103 -10.72 -8.24 -6.12
CA LEU A 103 -10.55 -8.27 -4.68
C LEU A 103 -11.52 -7.28 -4.03
N GLU A 104 -12.24 -7.75 -3.02
CA GLU A 104 -13.14 -6.94 -2.21
C GLU A 104 -12.54 -6.79 -0.80
N VAL A 105 -12.73 -5.63 -0.18
CA VAL A 105 -12.39 -5.47 1.25
C VAL A 105 -13.28 -6.39 2.06
N ASP A 106 -12.70 -7.13 3.01
CA ASP A 106 -13.46 -7.87 4.02
C ASP A 106 -14.11 -6.88 4.99
N PRO A 107 -15.45 -6.71 4.98
CA PRO A 107 -16.13 -5.73 5.83
C PRO A 107 -16.13 -6.12 7.32
N THR A 108 -15.77 -7.38 7.63
CA THR A 108 -15.63 -7.88 9.00
C THR A 108 -14.18 -7.91 9.45
N GLY A 109 -13.25 -7.71 8.52
CA GLY A 109 -11.82 -7.67 8.79
C GLY A 109 -11.44 -6.45 9.63
N PRO A 110 -10.41 -6.55 10.48
CA PRO A 110 -9.91 -5.40 11.21
C PRO A 110 -9.31 -4.38 10.24
N THR A 111 -9.56 -3.10 10.49
CA THR A 111 -8.68 -2.05 9.98
C THR A 111 -7.49 -1.95 10.93
N ILE A 112 -6.29 -2.20 10.41
CA ILE A 112 -5.06 -2.12 11.21
C ILE A 112 -4.44 -0.75 10.94
N MET A 113 -4.25 0.05 11.97
CA MET A 113 -3.41 1.23 11.88
C MET A 113 -1.95 0.79 11.99
N TRP A 114 -1.10 1.27 11.09
CA TRP A 114 0.34 1.04 11.15
C TRP A 114 1.09 2.33 11.49
N ASP A 115 2.32 2.15 11.98
CA ASP A 115 3.21 3.07 12.71
C ASP A 115 3.11 3.11 14.25
#